data_AF-A0A7G9A7P4-F1
#
_entry.id   AF-A0A7G9A7P4-F1
#
_cell.length_a   1.000
_cell.length_b   1.000
_cell.length_c   1.000
_cell.angle_alpha   90.00
_cell.angle_beta   90.00
_cell.angle_gamma   90.00
#
_symmetry.space_group_name_H-M   'P 1'
#
loop_
_entity.id
_entity.type
_entity.pdbx_description
1 polymer ?
#
loop_
_entity_poly.entity_id
_entity_poly.type
_entity_poly.pdbx_seq_one_letter_code
_entity_poly.pdbx_strand_id
1 'polypeptide(L)'
;MRTHYDNLKVSRDAPVEVIQAAYRTLAKKYHPDVNKNNPEAVRIMQIINASYDVLIDPIKRKEHDRWVIKETWRERAEATLARNSETNTNVQAPVETTTVRKPKSLMTMMGIIFFPLFSILRSIAGLCVIGFIAYAIINNMNEGGSSSNKTAAVNNTSPLKPERLTNNNGICDSSVQQHQWPTIPTVLSEKDRRSGLSSLRLDNTQNNEGLRVRLTLDNAYIKTDFVREVFVPAGSQITLEQVPSGIYRVKTQNIKNGCAQISEPINMIERKTSTGTEYSDNSLTFYPVANGNTHFLSLSASQF
;
A
#
# COMPACT_ATOMS: atom_id res chain seq x y z
N MET A 1 19.06 4.64 -6.21
CA MET A 1 19.99 3.76 -5.45
C MET A 1 20.32 2.45 -6.19
N ARG A 2 21.53 1.88 -6.03
CA ARG A 2 21.85 0.48 -6.42
C ARG A 2 21.98 -0.40 -5.18
N THR A 3 21.35 -1.57 -5.19
CA THR A 3 21.29 -2.53 -4.08
C THR A 3 22.11 -3.80 -4.35
N HIS A 4 22.29 -4.66 -3.33
CA HIS A 4 22.93 -5.96 -3.54
C HIS A 4 22.15 -6.87 -4.49
N TYR A 5 20.82 -6.75 -4.53
CA TYR A 5 19.96 -7.46 -5.48
C TYR A 5 20.25 -7.04 -6.92
N ASP A 6 20.45 -5.73 -7.15
CA ASP A 6 20.79 -5.19 -8.47
C ASP A 6 22.18 -5.62 -8.95
N ASN A 7 23.11 -5.81 -8.01
CA ASN A 7 24.46 -6.29 -8.31
C ASN A 7 24.46 -7.76 -8.71
N LEU A 8 23.63 -8.59 -8.06
CA LEU A 8 23.45 -10.00 -8.42
C LEU A 8 22.42 -10.24 -9.54
N LYS A 9 21.72 -9.20 -10.00
CA LYS A 9 20.69 -9.29 -11.06
C LYS A 9 19.54 -10.22 -10.70
N VAL A 10 19.12 -10.17 -9.44
CA VAL A 10 18.01 -10.98 -8.91
C VAL A 10 16.92 -10.10 -8.33
N SER A 11 15.70 -10.64 -8.26
CA SER A 11 14.60 -9.98 -7.54
C SER A 11 14.88 -9.91 -6.04
N ARG A 12 14.27 -8.95 -5.35
CA ARG A 12 14.31 -8.84 -3.88
C ARG A 12 13.69 -10.07 -3.20
N ASP A 13 12.68 -10.66 -3.84
CA ASP A 13 11.98 -11.86 -3.38
C ASP A 13 12.65 -13.17 -3.85
N ALA A 14 13.86 -13.08 -4.44
CA ALA A 14 14.54 -14.26 -4.96
C ALA A 14 14.82 -15.27 -3.83
N PRO A 15 14.49 -16.56 -4.05
CA PRO A 15 14.82 -17.61 -3.11
C PRO A 15 16.34 -17.84 -3.10
N VAL A 16 16.85 -18.48 -2.05
CA VAL A 16 18.30 -18.62 -1.80
C VAL A 16 19.00 -19.34 -2.95
N GLU A 17 18.35 -20.32 -3.55
CA GLU A 17 18.85 -21.10 -4.68
C GLU A 17 19.10 -20.22 -5.91
N VAL A 18 18.23 -19.23 -6.14
CA VAL A 18 18.37 -18.27 -7.24
C VAL A 18 19.53 -17.31 -6.99
N ILE A 19 19.71 -16.85 -5.75
CA ILE A 19 20.86 -16.01 -5.36
C ILE A 19 22.17 -16.76 -5.58
N GLN A 20 22.25 -18.02 -5.16
CA GLN A 20 23.44 -18.86 -5.38
C GLN A 20 23.69 -19.13 -6.87
N ALA A 21 22.65 -19.41 -7.65
CA ALA A 21 22.77 -19.64 -9.09
C ALA A 21 23.25 -18.39 -9.83
N ALA A 22 22.71 -17.22 -9.47
CA ALA A 22 23.12 -15.93 -10.02
C ALA A 22 24.58 -15.63 -9.67
N TYR A 23 24.97 -15.83 -8.40
CA TYR A 23 26.35 -15.68 -7.95
C TYR A 23 27.31 -16.55 -8.77
N ARG A 24 27.05 -17.87 -8.89
CA ARG A 24 27.91 -18.78 -9.67
C ARG A 24 28.06 -18.35 -11.13
N THR A 25 26.97 -17.89 -11.74
CA THR A 25 26.95 -17.44 -13.14
C THR A 25 27.79 -16.17 -13.32
N LEU A 26 27.61 -15.19 -12.44
CA LEU A 26 28.33 -13.92 -12.49
C LEU A 26 29.81 -14.10 -12.11
N ALA A 27 30.10 -14.91 -11.10
CA ALA A 27 31.46 -15.24 -10.68
C ALA A 27 32.25 -15.90 -11.81
N LYS A 28 31.66 -16.87 -12.54
CA LYS A 28 32.30 -17.49 -13.71
C LYS A 28 32.58 -16.47 -14.83
N LYS A 29 31.65 -15.53 -15.03
CA LYS A 29 31.76 -14.50 -16.07
C LYS A 29 32.84 -13.46 -15.75
N TYR A 30 32.98 -13.06 -14.49
CA TYR A 30 33.88 -11.99 -14.06
C TYR A 30 35.13 -12.48 -13.29
N HIS A 31 35.38 -13.79 -13.27
CA HIS A 31 36.54 -14.36 -12.57
C HIS A 31 37.86 -13.75 -13.12
N PRO A 32 38.82 -13.38 -12.25
CA PRO A 32 40.09 -12.80 -12.69
C PRO A 32 40.88 -13.73 -13.62
N ASP A 33 40.83 -15.05 -13.41
CA ASP A 33 41.54 -16.02 -14.26
C ASP A 33 41.04 -16.04 -15.71
N VAL A 34 39.75 -15.75 -15.93
CA VAL A 34 39.14 -15.69 -17.26
C VAL A 34 39.28 -14.30 -17.87
N ASN A 35 39.46 -13.27 -17.03
CA ASN A 35 39.49 -11.86 -17.42
C ASN A 35 40.82 -11.17 -17.07
N LYS A 36 41.95 -11.83 -17.32
CA LYS A 36 43.29 -11.40 -16.88
C LYS A 36 43.70 -9.98 -17.32
N ASN A 37 43.16 -9.51 -18.45
CA ASN A 37 43.49 -8.19 -19.02
C ASN A 37 42.44 -7.11 -18.73
N ASN A 38 41.42 -7.42 -17.94
CA ASN A 38 40.32 -6.49 -17.65
C ASN A 38 40.28 -6.14 -16.15
N PRO A 39 40.85 -4.98 -15.74
CA PRO A 39 40.84 -4.57 -14.34
C PRO A 39 39.42 -4.33 -13.79
N GLU A 40 38.45 -3.99 -14.66
CA GLU A 40 37.05 -3.84 -14.24
C GLU A 40 36.42 -5.18 -13.82
N ALA A 41 36.87 -6.30 -14.37
CA ALA A 41 36.36 -7.61 -13.98
C ALA A 41 36.66 -7.91 -12.50
N VAL A 42 37.84 -7.52 -12.01
CA VAL A 42 38.23 -7.66 -10.61
C VAL A 42 37.32 -6.83 -9.70
N ARG A 43 37.07 -5.57 -10.08
CA ARG A 43 36.19 -4.68 -9.32
C ARG A 43 34.74 -5.18 -9.29
N ILE A 44 34.24 -5.64 -10.44
CA ILE A 44 32.88 -6.22 -10.55
C ILE A 44 32.78 -7.49 -9.70
N MET A 45 33.80 -8.35 -9.72
CA MET A 45 33.86 -9.57 -8.92
C MET A 45 33.83 -9.28 -7.41
N GLN A 46 34.55 -8.25 -6.95
CA GLN A 46 34.48 -7.80 -5.55
C GLN A 46 33.07 -7.36 -5.15
N ILE A 47 32.37 -6.62 -6.01
CA ILE A 47 30.99 -6.19 -5.76
C ILE A 47 30.03 -7.39 -5.72
N ILE A 48 30.22 -8.37 -6.61
CA ILE A 48 29.43 -9.61 -6.65
C ILE A 48 29.63 -10.40 -5.36
N ASN A 49 30.88 -10.59 -4.92
CA ASN A 49 31.20 -11.29 -3.67
C ASN A 49 30.55 -10.60 -2.46
N ALA A 50 30.76 -9.29 -2.30
CA ALA A 50 30.18 -8.53 -1.20
C ALA A 50 28.64 -8.60 -1.19
N SER A 51 28.02 -8.57 -2.39
CA SER A 51 26.56 -8.68 -2.51
C SER A 51 26.06 -10.08 -2.16
N TYR A 52 26.80 -11.12 -2.55
CA TYR A 52 26.48 -12.50 -2.17
C TYR A 52 26.60 -12.72 -0.67
N ASP A 53 27.67 -12.24 -0.03
CA ASP A 53 27.92 -12.38 1.41
C ASP A 53 26.81 -11.76 2.26
N VAL A 54 26.19 -10.68 1.80
CA VAL A 54 25.07 -10.03 2.47
C VAL A 54 23.75 -10.77 2.20
N LEU A 55 23.52 -11.24 0.97
CA LEU A 55 22.23 -11.83 0.59
C LEU A 55 22.08 -13.31 0.94
N ILE A 56 23.19 -14.04 1.14
CA ILE A 56 23.16 -15.45 1.52
C ILE A 56 22.90 -15.65 3.02
N ASP A 57 23.33 -14.71 3.85
CA ASP A 57 23.13 -14.72 5.29
C ASP A 57 21.75 -14.12 5.61
N PRO A 58 20.82 -14.87 6.23
CA PRO A 58 19.46 -14.41 6.49
C PRO A 58 19.41 -13.18 7.42
N ILE A 59 20.36 -13.04 8.34
CA ILE A 59 20.42 -11.91 9.27
C ILE A 59 20.85 -10.65 8.51
N LYS A 60 21.95 -10.74 7.75
CA LYS A 60 22.47 -9.61 6.96
C LYS A 60 21.50 -9.20 5.84
N ARG A 61 20.83 -10.17 5.21
CA ARG A 61 19.79 -9.92 4.20
C ARG A 61 18.65 -9.10 4.80
N LYS A 62 18.18 -9.48 5.99
CA LYS A 62 17.11 -8.76 6.70
C LYS A 62 17.52 -7.34 7.09
N GLU A 63 18.77 -7.13 7.51
CA GLU A 63 19.30 -5.78 7.80
C GLU A 63 19.40 -4.92 6.54
N HIS A 64 19.91 -5.50 5.45
CA HIS A 64 19.96 -4.84 4.15
C HIS A 64 18.55 -4.49 3.66
N ASP A 65 17.57 -5.38 3.81
CA ASP A 65 16.18 -5.11 3.42
C ASP A 65 15.59 -3.93 4.19
N ARG A 66 15.85 -3.83 5.50
CA ARG A 66 15.46 -2.67 6.30
C ARG A 66 16.11 -1.38 5.81
N TRP A 67 17.40 -1.44 5.47
CA TRP A 67 18.12 -0.29 4.93
C TRP A 67 17.57 0.15 3.57
N VAL A 68 17.33 -0.80 2.65
CA VAL A 68 16.73 -0.53 1.33
C VAL A 68 15.38 0.14 1.49
N ILE A 69 14.52 -0.40 2.38
CA ILE A 69 13.22 0.20 2.68
C ILE A 69 13.43 1.65 3.15
N LYS A 70 14.27 1.87 4.17
CA LYS A 70 14.54 3.22 4.70
C LYS A 70 15.02 4.21 3.63
N GLU A 71 15.93 3.80 2.75
CA GLU A 71 16.49 4.69 1.73
C GLU A 71 15.51 4.96 0.60
N THR A 72 14.70 3.97 0.19
CA THR A 72 13.61 4.20 -0.78
C THR A 72 12.58 5.21 -0.27
N TRP A 73 12.32 5.25 1.05
CA TRP A 73 11.47 6.27 1.66
C TRP A 73 12.12 7.66 1.60
N ARG A 74 13.43 7.77 1.83
CA ARG A 74 14.17 9.04 1.72
C ARG A 74 14.15 9.59 0.31
N GLU A 75 14.52 8.77 -0.69
CA GLU A 75 14.52 9.18 -2.10
C GLU A 75 13.11 9.66 -2.54
N ARG A 76 12.05 8.96 -2.11
CA ARG A 76 10.67 9.34 -2.43
C ARG A 76 10.24 10.64 -1.74
N ALA A 77 10.61 10.83 -0.48
CA ALA A 77 10.34 12.06 0.25
C ALA A 77 11.05 13.27 -0.39
N GLU A 78 12.33 13.12 -0.71
CA GLU A 78 13.13 14.14 -1.41
C GLU A 78 12.53 14.49 -2.78
N ALA A 79 12.10 13.49 -3.56
CA ALA A 79 11.43 13.71 -4.83
C ALA A 79 10.07 14.44 -4.70
N THR A 80 9.33 14.21 -3.62
CA THR A 80 8.07 14.92 -3.34
C THR A 80 8.33 16.39 -3.00
N LEU A 81 9.37 16.70 -2.24
CA LEU A 81 9.74 18.09 -1.94
C LEU A 81 10.20 18.84 -3.17
N ALA A 82 11.06 18.22 -3.98
CA ALA A 82 11.56 18.80 -5.21
C ALA A 82 10.39 19.18 -6.12
N ARG A 83 9.44 18.27 -6.30
CA ARG A 83 8.21 18.52 -7.06
C ARG A 83 7.38 19.68 -6.50
N ASN A 84 7.21 19.74 -5.18
CA ASN A 84 6.42 20.80 -4.53
C ASN A 84 7.11 22.17 -4.61
N SER A 85 8.45 22.20 -4.58
CA SER A 85 9.22 23.43 -4.80
C SER A 85 9.12 23.94 -6.24
N GLU A 86 9.08 23.04 -7.22
CA GLU A 86 8.88 23.40 -8.63
C GLU A 86 7.48 23.99 -8.87
N THR A 87 6.44 23.45 -8.22
CA THR A 87 5.07 23.97 -8.35
C THR A 87 4.84 25.32 -7.68
N ASN A 88 5.59 25.67 -6.63
CA ASN A 88 5.44 26.94 -5.92
C ASN A 88 6.20 28.12 -6.56
N THR A 89 7.13 27.86 -7.48
CA THR A 89 7.90 28.92 -8.15
C THR A 89 7.23 29.44 -9.42
N ASN A 90 6.14 28.79 -9.88
CA ASN A 90 5.39 29.18 -11.08
C ASN A 90 3.95 29.66 -10.79
N VAL A 91 3.73 30.27 -9.61
CA VAL A 91 2.53 31.04 -9.35
C VAL A 91 2.91 32.52 -9.40
N GLN A 92 2.89 33.10 -10.60
CA GLN A 92 2.81 34.54 -10.74
C GLN A 92 1.49 34.97 -10.08
N ALA A 93 1.57 35.64 -8.94
CA ALA A 93 0.41 36.11 -8.20
C ALA A 93 -0.45 37.03 -9.10
N PRO A 94 -1.79 36.93 -9.06
CA PRO A 94 -2.64 37.90 -9.72
C PRO A 94 -2.47 39.25 -9.02
N VAL A 95 -2.01 40.25 -9.77
CA VAL A 95 -1.97 41.64 -9.33
C VAL A 95 -3.42 42.11 -9.14
N GLU A 96 -3.81 42.37 -7.90
CA GLU A 96 -5.06 43.07 -7.61
C GLU A 96 -4.91 44.54 -8.00
N THR A 97 -5.52 44.93 -9.12
CA THR A 97 -5.77 46.33 -9.46
C THR A 97 -7.22 46.68 -9.13
N THR A 98 -7.40 47.36 -7.99
CA THR A 98 -8.62 48.10 -7.68
C THR A 98 -8.68 49.39 -8.52
N THR A 99 -9.53 49.44 -9.56
CA THR A 99 -10.06 50.71 -10.09
C THR A 99 -11.49 50.59 -10.63
N VAL A 100 -12.41 51.27 -9.92
CA VAL A 100 -13.55 52.08 -10.38
C VAL A 100 -14.49 51.51 -11.47
N ARG A 101 -15.74 51.21 -11.06
CA ARG A 101 -16.89 50.99 -11.94
C ARG A 101 -17.21 52.24 -12.76
N LYS A 102 -17.39 52.08 -14.08
CA LYS A 102 -18.04 53.05 -14.98
C LYS A 102 -19.40 52.48 -15.44
N PRO A 103 -20.48 53.29 -15.52
CA PRO A 103 -21.82 52.78 -15.78
C PRO A 103 -22.00 52.36 -17.24
N LYS A 104 -22.79 51.30 -17.44
CA LYS A 104 -23.11 50.76 -18.77
C LYS A 104 -24.04 51.74 -19.50
N SER A 105 -23.55 52.28 -20.61
CA SER A 105 -24.37 52.95 -21.63
C SER A 105 -25.07 51.89 -22.48
N LEU A 106 -26.36 52.15 -22.71
CA LEU A 106 -27.27 51.44 -23.59
C LEU A 106 -26.68 51.18 -24.99
N MET A 107 -27.12 50.06 -25.57
CA MET A 107 -27.18 49.78 -27.02
C MET A 107 -25.99 49.04 -27.63
N THR A 108 -26.03 47.71 -27.52
CA THR A 108 -25.89 46.86 -28.71
C THR A 108 -26.82 45.66 -28.56
N MET A 109 -28.07 45.94 -28.93
CA MET A 109 -29.08 44.97 -29.31
C MET A 109 -28.56 44.26 -30.57
N MET A 110 -28.33 42.94 -30.53
CA MET A 110 -28.41 41.98 -31.64
C MET A 110 -27.64 40.70 -31.27
N GLY A 111 -28.35 39.63 -30.91
CA GLY A 111 -27.73 38.32 -30.66
C GLY A 111 -28.39 37.46 -29.58
N ILE A 112 -29.67 37.70 -29.27
CA ILE A 112 -30.51 36.73 -28.56
C ILE A 112 -31.65 36.47 -29.54
N ILE A 113 -31.87 35.19 -29.83
CA ILE A 113 -32.85 34.53 -30.71
C ILE A 113 -32.06 33.67 -31.71
N PHE A 114 -32.33 32.37 -31.72
CA PHE A 114 -31.59 31.26 -32.33
C PHE A 114 -30.45 30.69 -31.49
N PHE A 115 -30.78 29.94 -30.43
CA PHE A 115 -30.18 28.62 -30.17
C PHE A 115 -30.88 27.80 -29.06
N PRO A 116 -32.22 27.89 -28.85
CA PRO A 116 -32.96 26.77 -28.27
C PRO A 116 -33.95 26.22 -29.30
N LEU A 117 -33.45 25.51 -30.32
CA LEU A 117 -34.30 24.70 -31.20
C LEU A 117 -33.59 23.48 -31.80
N PHE A 118 -32.63 22.88 -31.08
CA PHE A 118 -32.05 21.59 -31.47
C PHE A 118 -31.96 20.65 -30.25
N SER A 119 -33.05 20.57 -29.49
CA SER A 119 -33.19 19.65 -28.34
C SER A 119 -34.22 18.55 -28.58
N ILE A 120 -34.77 18.38 -29.78
CA ILE A 120 -35.79 17.33 -30.02
C ILE A 120 -35.64 16.76 -31.43
N LEU A 121 -34.59 15.97 -31.67
CA LEU A 121 -34.63 14.81 -32.58
C LEU A 121 -33.29 14.06 -32.52
N ARG A 122 -33.24 12.94 -31.77
CA ARG A 122 -32.44 11.72 -32.03
C ARG A 122 -32.70 10.71 -30.91
N SER A 123 -33.96 10.32 -30.80
CA SER A 123 -34.34 9.03 -30.23
C SER A 123 -34.26 7.99 -31.35
N ILE A 124 -33.97 6.74 -30.98
CA ILE A 124 -33.97 5.52 -31.82
C ILE A 124 -32.71 5.29 -32.67
N ALA A 125 -31.61 4.89 -32.01
CA ALA A 125 -30.60 3.95 -32.56
C ALA A 125 -29.57 3.62 -31.47
N GLY A 126 -29.93 2.78 -30.51
CA GLY A 126 -29.01 2.38 -29.44
C GLY A 126 -29.46 1.19 -28.60
N LEU A 127 -30.52 0.48 -29.01
CA LEU A 127 -31.09 -0.65 -28.28
C LEU A 127 -30.90 -2.01 -28.99
N CYS A 128 -30.16 -2.06 -30.11
CA CYS A 128 -29.95 -3.30 -30.87
C CYS A 128 -28.55 -3.94 -30.71
N VAL A 129 -27.65 -3.42 -29.87
CA VAL A 129 -26.29 -3.99 -29.73
C VAL A 129 -26.10 -4.78 -28.43
N ILE A 130 -26.91 -4.54 -27.40
CA ILE A 130 -26.80 -5.25 -26.11
C ILE A 130 -27.47 -6.64 -26.17
N GLY A 131 -28.40 -6.86 -27.11
CA GLY A 131 -29.06 -8.17 -27.32
C GLY A 131 -28.24 -9.21 -28.09
N PHE A 132 -27.20 -8.80 -28.83
CA PHE A 132 -26.38 -9.73 -29.62
C PHE A 132 -25.22 -10.34 -28.83
N ILE A 133 -24.68 -9.63 -27.82
CA ILE A 133 -23.58 -10.13 -26.99
C ILE A 133 -24.09 -11.18 -25.98
N ALA A 134 -25.35 -11.08 -25.54
CA ALA A 134 -25.97 -12.06 -24.65
C ALA A 134 -26.41 -13.36 -25.34
N TYR A 135 -26.60 -13.35 -26.67
CA TYR A 135 -27.00 -14.55 -27.44
C TYR A 135 -25.81 -15.43 -27.87
N ALA A 136 -24.59 -14.88 -27.88
CA ALA A 136 -23.38 -15.59 -28.33
C ALA A 136 -22.65 -16.37 -27.20
N ILE A 137 -23.04 -16.21 -25.93
CA ILE A 137 -22.39 -16.87 -24.79
C ILE A 137 -23.12 -18.16 -24.36
N ILE A 138 -24.36 -18.38 -24.80
CA ILE A 138 -25.18 -19.53 -24.35
C ILE A 138 -25.02 -20.78 -25.23
N ASN A 139 -24.48 -20.66 -26.46
CA ASN A 139 -24.32 -21.81 -27.36
C ASN A 139 -22.85 -22.04 -27.73
N ASN A 140 -22.04 -22.50 -26.78
CA ASN A 140 -20.89 -23.34 -27.15
C ASN A 140 -20.42 -24.21 -25.97
N MET A 141 -21.16 -25.30 -25.73
CA MET A 141 -20.60 -26.50 -25.12
C MET A 141 -20.91 -27.69 -26.02
N ASN A 142 -19.88 -28.18 -26.70
CA ASN A 142 -19.50 -29.59 -26.77
C ASN A 142 -18.52 -29.78 -27.94
N GLU A 143 -17.27 -30.11 -27.62
CA GLU A 143 -16.67 -31.39 -28.05
C GLU A 143 -15.35 -31.62 -27.30
N GLY A 144 -15.14 -32.87 -26.91
CA GLY A 144 -14.19 -33.28 -25.89
C GLY A 144 -12.77 -33.56 -26.38
N GLY A 145 -11.88 -33.80 -25.42
CA GLY A 145 -10.51 -34.22 -25.64
C GLY A 145 -9.77 -34.43 -24.32
N SER A 146 -9.81 -35.67 -23.83
CA SER A 146 -9.15 -36.19 -22.63
C SER A 146 -7.64 -35.88 -22.54
N SER A 147 -7.18 -35.46 -21.35
CA SER A 147 -5.92 -35.96 -20.79
C SER A 147 -5.96 -35.95 -19.26
N SER A 148 -6.01 -37.16 -18.70
CA SER A 148 -5.74 -37.51 -17.31
C SER A 148 -4.49 -36.81 -16.76
N ASN A 149 -4.59 -36.22 -15.55
CA ASN A 149 -3.86 -36.72 -14.39
C ASN A 149 -4.20 -35.96 -13.09
N LYS A 150 -4.79 -36.72 -12.15
CA LYS A 150 -4.76 -36.62 -10.68
C LYS A 150 -5.06 -35.27 -10.03
N THR A 151 -6.32 -35.15 -9.63
CA THR A 151 -6.79 -34.43 -8.45
C THR A 151 -5.95 -34.77 -7.21
N ALA A 152 -5.11 -33.84 -6.76
CA ALA A 152 -4.73 -33.75 -5.36
C ALA A 152 -5.73 -32.81 -4.69
N ALA A 153 -6.44 -33.32 -3.68
CA ALA A 153 -7.35 -32.55 -2.86
C ALA A 153 -6.62 -31.31 -2.30
N VAL A 154 -7.10 -30.13 -2.69
CA VAL A 154 -6.70 -28.88 -2.04
C VAL A 154 -7.35 -28.92 -0.66
N ASN A 155 -6.55 -29.28 0.33
CA ASN A 155 -6.93 -29.19 1.73
C ASN A 155 -7.33 -27.74 2.01
N ASN A 156 -8.58 -27.53 2.41
CA ASN A 156 -9.02 -26.30 3.07
C ASN A 156 -8.22 -26.17 4.37
N THR A 157 -7.04 -25.57 4.31
CA THR A 157 -6.32 -25.13 5.49
C THR A 157 -7.15 -24.06 6.17
N SER A 158 -7.60 -24.36 7.39
CA SER A 158 -8.14 -23.37 8.32
C SER A 158 -7.21 -22.15 8.39
N PRO A 159 -7.74 -20.93 8.62
CA PRO A 159 -6.92 -19.73 8.74
C PRO A 159 -5.77 -20.00 9.73
N LEU A 160 -4.53 -19.78 9.31
CA LEU A 160 -3.40 -19.90 10.21
C LEU A 160 -3.56 -18.85 11.32
N LYS A 161 -3.12 -19.16 12.52
CA LYS A 161 -3.13 -18.18 13.62
C LYS A 161 -1.90 -17.26 13.46
N PRO A 162 -1.98 -15.94 13.70
CA PRO A 162 -0.80 -15.08 13.73
C PRO A 162 0.31 -15.67 14.59
N GLU A 163 1.55 -15.58 14.13
CA GLU A 163 2.70 -16.03 14.90
C GLU A 163 2.75 -15.29 16.24
N ARG A 164 2.77 -16.06 17.34
CA ARG A 164 2.67 -15.51 18.68
C ARG A 164 4.01 -14.90 19.07
N LEU A 165 4.11 -13.57 18.99
CA LEU A 165 5.23 -12.84 19.55
C LEU A 165 5.27 -13.06 21.08
N THR A 166 6.45 -13.34 21.61
CA THR A 166 6.70 -13.54 23.05
C THR A 166 7.63 -12.44 23.57
N ASN A 167 7.56 -12.15 24.88
CA ASN A 167 8.27 -11.03 25.51
C ASN A 167 9.78 -11.24 25.71
N ASN A 168 10.35 -12.33 25.19
CA ASN A 168 11.73 -12.71 25.53
C ASN A 168 12.80 -11.70 25.07
N ASN A 169 12.42 -10.71 24.25
CA ASN A 169 13.31 -9.67 23.71
C ASN A 169 12.90 -8.23 24.08
N GLY A 170 12.00 -8.02 25.05
CA GLY A 170 11.56 -6.67 25.48
C GLY A 170 10.71 -5.91 24.44
N ILE A 171 10.17 -6.64 23.45
CA ILE A 171 9.33 -6.09 22.37
C ILE A 171 7.90 -5.83 22.87
N CYS A 172 7.48 -6.48 23.94
CA CYS A 172 6.10 -6.48 24.42
C CYS A 172 5.98 -5.71 25.75
N ASP A 173 4.90 -4.95 25.92
CA ASP A 173 4.64 -4.18 27.14
C ASP A 173 3.46 -4.77 27.92
N SER A 174 3.77 -5.32 29.09
CA SER A 174 2.79 -5.96 29.97
C SER A 174 1.83 -4.98 30.65
N SER A 175 2.11 -3.66 30.64
CA SER A 175 1.24 -2.64 31.26
C SER A 175 -0.17 -2.60 30.68
N VAL A 176 -0.33 -3.03 29.42
CA VAL A 176 -1.60 -3.10 28.68
C VAL A 176 -2.61 -4.05 29.35
N GLN A 177 -2.12 -5.06 30.06
CA GLN A 177 -2.96 -6.04 30.77
C GLN A 177 -3.71 -5.43 31.95
N GLN A 178 -3.23 -4.31 32.49
CA GLN A 178 -3.83 -3.64 33.65
C GLN A 178 -5.03 -2.76 33.26
N HIS A 179 -5.23 -2.52 31.98
CA HIS A 179 -6.33 -1.71 31.46
C HIS A 179 -7.61 -2.53 31.29
N GLN A 180 -8.76 -1.95 31.67
CA GLN A 180 -10.06 -2.52 31.36
C GLN A 180 -10.46 -2.15 29.92
N TRP A 181 -10.54 -3.16 29.06
CA TRP A 181 -10.86 -2.98 27.65
C TRP A 181 -12.38 -3.11 27.39
N PRO A 182 -12.95 -2.33 26.45
CA PRO A 182 -14.36 -2.48 26.05
C PRO A 182 -14.67 -3.89 25.55
N THR A 183 -15.91 -4.35 25.67
CA THR A 183 -16.34 -5.66 25.15
C THR A 183 -16.81 -5.62 23.70
N ILE A 184 -17.08 -4.42 23.18
CA ILE A 184 -17.51 -4.19 21.79
C ILE A 184 -16.45 -3.36 21.04
N PRO A 185 -16.40 -3.45 19.70
CA PRO A 185 -15.50 -2.60 18.93
C PRO A 185 -15.77 -1.12 19.20
N THR A 186 -14.73 -0.38 19.59
CA THR A 186 -14.88 0.98 20.14
C THR A 186 -13.77 1.88 19.63
N VAL A 187 -14.11 3.10 19.21
CA VAL A 187 -13.13 4.17 19.00
C VAL A 187 -12.76 4.76 20.36
N LEU A 188 -11.52 4.57 20.79
CA LEU A 188 -11.02 5.01 22.09
C LEU A 188 -10.61 6.48 22.06
N SER A 189 -9.99 6.91 20.97
CA SER A 189 -9.52 8.28 20.79
C SER A 189 -9.44 8.63 19.31
N GLU A 190 -9.72 9.89 19.00
CA GLU A 190 -9.66 10.44 17.65
C GLU A 190 -9.07 11.84 17.74
N LYS A 191 -7.88 12.03 17.15
CA LYS A 191 -7.20 13.33 17.12
C LYS A 191 -7.73 14.21 15.98
N ASP A 192 -8.21 13.57 14.92
CA ASP A 192 -8.55 14.24 13.68
C ASP A 192 -9.84 13.69 13.07
N ARG A 193 -10.83 14.57 12.98
CA ARG A 193 -12.12 14.33 12.32
C ARG A 193 -12.15 14.91 10.90
N ARG A 194 -10.99 15.03 10.25
CA ARG A 194 -10.89 15.44 8.85
C ARG A 194 -11.96 14.71 8.03
N SER A 195 -12.61 15.47 7.14
CA SER A 195 -13.72 15.07 6.26
C SER A 195 -13.27 14.14 5.12
N GLY A 196 -12.50 13.11 5.44
CA GLY A 196 -12.11 12.10 4.48
C GLY A 196 -13.32 11.37 3.94
N LEU A 197 -13.15 10.74 2.79
CA LEU A 197 -14.16 9.88 2.16
C LEU A 197 -13.76 8.41 2.18
N SER A 198 -12.51 8.09 2.50
CA SER A 198 -12.03 6.71 2.49
C SER A 198 -12.47 5.93 3.74
N SER A 199 -12.50 4.61 3.63
CA SER A 199 -12.84 3.68 4.71
C SER A 199 -11.73 2.64 4.90
N LEU A 200 -11.54 2.21 6.15
CA LEU A 200 -10.65 1.11 6.50
C LEU A 200 -11.33 0.14 7.46
N ARG A 201 -11.65 -1.05 6.97
CA ARG A 201 -12.14 -2.16 7.79
C ARG A 201 -10.98 -2.87 8.49
N LEU A 202 -11.10 -3.05 9.79
CA LEU A 202 -10.15 -3.75 10.65
C LEU A 202 -10.81 -5.05 11.14
N ASP A 203 -10.29 -6.19 10.71
CA ASP A 203 -10.90 -7.50 10.93
C ASP A 203 -10.07 -8.36 11.88
N ASN A 204 -10.63 -8.59 13.09
CA ASN A 204 -10.09 -9.45 14.13
C ASN A 204 -10.96 -10.70 14.37
N THR A 205 -11.81 -11.09 13.40
CA THR A 205 -12.84 -12.11 13.58
C THR A 205 -12.29 -13.53 13.81
N GLN A 206 -11.09 -13.82 13.34
CA GLN A 206 -10.47 -15.14 13.50
C GLN A 206 -9.46 -15.23 14.66
N ASN A 207 -9.29 -14.14 15.42
CA ASN A 207 -8.41 -14.12 16.57
C ASN A 207 -9.18 -14.27 17.88
N ASN A 208 -8.54 -14.87 18.87
CA ASN A 208 -9.10 -15.10 20.20
C ASN A 208 -8.61 -14.09 21.26
N GLU A 209 -7.88 -13.06 20.83
CA GLU A 209 -7.32 -12.03 21.70
C GLU A 209 -7.69 -10.65 21.16
N GLY A 210 -8.00 -9.71 22.06
CA GLY A 210 -8.34 -8.34 21.69
C GLY A 210 -7.12 -7.55 21.23
N LEU A 211 -7.36 -6.60 20.33
CA LEU A 211 -6.33 -5.74 19.79
C LEU A 211 -6.63 -4.28 20.09
N ARG A 212 -5.66 -3.61 20.68
CA ARG A 212 -5.57 -2.15 20.65
C ARG A 212 -4.92 -1.74 19.33
N VAL A 213 -5.57 -0.89 18.57
CA VAL A 213 -5.14 -0.54 17.22
C VAL A 213 -4.99 0.97 17.09
N ARG A 214 -3.86 1.42 16.54
CA ARG A 214 -3.60 2.82 16.21
C ARG A 214 -3.42 2.98 14.72
N LEU A 215 -4.26 3.82 14.13
CA LEU A 215 -4.07 4.34 12.78
C LEU A 215 -3.16 5.57 12.87
N THR A 216 -1.99 5.49 12.24
CA THR A 216 -0.99 6.56 12.22
C THR A 216 -0.72 7.00 10.79
N LEU A 217 -0.62 8.31 10.56
CA LEU A 217 -0.19 8.84 9.28
C LEU A 217 1.33 8.64 9.13
N ASP A 218 1.74 8.00 8.04
CA ASP A 218 3.15 7.78 7.68
C ASP A 218 3.61 8.93 6.78
N ASN A 219 3.85 10.09 7.37
CA ASN A 219 4.36 11.27 6.69
C ASN A 219 5.85 11.43 6.99
N ALA A 220 6.71 11.39 5.97
CA ALA A 220 8.15 11.57 6.11
C ALA A 220 8.56 12.91 6.75
N TYR A 221 7.68 13.92 6.75
CA TYR A 221 7.92 15.28 7.23
C TYR A 221 7.34 15.60 8.61
N ILE A 222 6.45 14.76 9.12
CA ILE A 222 5.75 15.00 10.38
C ILE A 222 5.95 13.77 11.24
N LYS A 223 6.36 13.98 12.50
CA LYS A 223 6.29 12.97 13.58
C LYS A 223 5.02 12.14 13.39
N THR A 224 5.12 10.80 13.36
CA THR A 224 3.97 9.91 13.08
C THR A 224 2.76 10.36 13.88
N ASP A 225 1.83 11.02 13.20
CA ASP A 225 0.71 11.63 13.89
C ASP A 225 -0.35 10.57 14.07
N PHE A 226 -0.62 10.29 15.34
CA PHE A 226 -1.76 9.50 15.74
C PHE A 226 -3.03 10.11 15.16
N VAL A 227 -3.84 9.30 14.47
CA VAL A 227 -5.09 9.75 13.85
C VAL A 227 -6.27 9.20 14.65
N ARG A 228 -6.33 7.88 14.83
CA ARG A 228 -7.39 7.19 15.57
C ARG A 228 -6.87 5.98 16.32
N GLU A 229 -7.40 5.78 17.52
CA GLU A 229 -7.16 4.64 18.37
C GLU A 229 -8.48 3.90 18.53
N VAL A 230 -8.46 2.61 18.26
CA VAL A 230 -9.63 1.76 18.43
C VAL A 230 -9.28 0.51 19.20
N PHE A 231 -10.26 -0.02 19.90
CA PHE A 231 -10.22 -1.36 20.44
C PHE A 231 -11.05 -2.29 19.55
N VAL A 232 -10.45 -3.40 19.13
CA VAL A 232 -11.12 -4.45 18.36
C VAL A 232 -11.08 -5.74 19.20
N PRO A 233 -12.18 -6.11 19.88
CA PRO A 233 -12.28 -7.37 20.62
C PRO A 233 -11.93 -8.59 19.77
N ALA A 234 -11.61 -9.69 20.44
CA ALA A 234 -11.50 -11.00 19.80
C ALA A 234 -12.81 -11.35 19.08
N GLY A 235 -12.73 -11.94 17.88
CA GLY A 235 -13.92 -12.36 17.15
C GLY A 235 -14.74 -11.22 16.54
N SER A 236 -14.20 -10.00 16.46
CA SER A 236 -14.94 -8.81 16.02
C SER A 236 -14.21 -8.02 14.93
N GLN A 237 -14.90 -7.04 14.35
CA GLN A 237 -14.35 -6.13 13.34
C GLN A 237 -14.93 -4.73 13.53
N ILE A 238 -14.25 -3.72 13.00
CA ILE A 238 -14.73 -2.34 12.98
C ILE A 238 -14.32 -1.66 11.67
N THR A 239 -15.16 -0.80 11.12
CA THR A 239 -14.79 0.05 9.98
C THR A 239 -14.52 1.46 10.46
N LEU A 240 -13.35 1.98 10.11
CA LEU A 240 -13.00 3.38 10.29
C LEU A 240 -13.47 4.15 9.07
N GLU A 241 -14.52 4.96 9.24
CA GLU A 241 -15.11 5.78 8.18
C GLU A 241 -14.49 7.17 8.14
N GLN A 242 -14.59 7.86 7.02
CA GLN A 242 -14.08 9.24 6.87
C GLN A 242 -12.58 9.37 7.13
N VAL A 243 -11.81 8.39 6.67
CA VAL A 243 -10.35 8.43 6.71
C VAL A 243 -9.87 9.32 5.57
N PRO A 244 -9.08 10.38 5.84
CA PRO A 244 -8.59 11.27 4.79
C PRO A 244 -7.59 10.57 3.87
N SER A 245 -7.46 11.04 2.64
CA SER A 245 -6.35 10.62 1.77
C SER A 245 -4.98 10.81 2.44
N GLY A 246 -4.06 9.87 2.18
CA GLY A 246 -2.75 9.82 2.80
C GLY A 246 -2.19 8.40 2.88
N ILE A 247 -0.93 8.29 3.28
CA ILE A 247 -0.28 7.01 3.54
C ILE A 247 -0.39 6.73 5.04
N TYR A 248 -0.99 5.60 5.40
CA TYR A 248 -1.21 5.20 6.78
C TYR A 248 -0.49 3.91 7.10
N ARG A 249 -0.20 3.74 8.39
CA ARG A 249 0.15 2.44 8.95
C ARG A 249 -0.78 2.12 10.10
N VAL A 250 -1.06 0.83 10.24
CA VAL A 250 -1.83 0.29 11.34
C VAL A 250 -0.85 -0.35 12.32
N LYS A 251 -0.74 0.24 13.50
CA LYS A 251 -0.04 -0.37 14.63
C LYS A 251 -1.04 -1.14 15.46
N THR A 252 -0.71 -2.36 15.83
CA THR A 252 -1.52 -3.21 16.71
C THR A 252 -0.74 -3.52 17.96
N GLN A 253 -1.43 -3.64 19.09
CA GLN A 253 -0.89 -4.11 20.35
C GLN A 253 -1.89 -5.11 20.93
N ASN A 254 -1.43 -6.33 21.15
CA ASN A 254 -2.26 -7.37 21.72
C ASN A 254 -2.41 -7.15 23.23
N ILE A 255 -3.65 -7.13 23.72
CA ILE A 255 -3.92 -6.75 25.11
C ILE A 255 -3.48 -7.79 26.14
N LYS A 256 -3.31 -9.05 25.70
CA LYS A 256 -2.98 -10.16 26.58
C LYS A 256 -1.47 -10.34 26.73
N ASN A 257 -0.69 -10.21 25.66
CA ASN A 257 0.77 -10.39 25.74
C ASN A 257 1.54 -9.06 25.63
N GLY A 258 0.88 -7.96 25.29
CA GLY A 258 1.49 -6.63 25.19
C GLY A 258 2.32 -6.39 23.92
N CYS A 259 2.41 -7.39 23.04
CA CYS A 259 3.29 -7.33 21.88
C CYS A 259 2.71 -6.42 20.81
N ALA A 260 3.56 -5.54 20.26
CA ALA A 260 3.18 -4.60 19.22
C ALA A 260 3.69 -5.03 17.84
N GLN A 261 2.90 -4.72 16.83
CA GLN A 261 3.22 -4.94 15.43
C GLN A 261 2.77 -3.75 14.59
N ILE A 262 3.30 -3.64 13.37
CA ILE A 262 2.97 -2.58 12.42
C ILE A 262 2.75 -3.16 11.02
N SER A 263 1.69 -2.70 10.36
CA SER A 263 1.38 -3.10 8.99
C SER A 263 2.37 -2.50 7.99
N GLU A 264 2.32 -3.04 6.77
CA GLU A 264 2.77 -2.30 5.60
C GLU A 264 1.96 -1.00 5.39
N PRO A 265 2.49 -0.02 4.65
CA PRO A 265 1.79 1.22 4.37
C PRO A 265 0.55 1.00 3.51
N ILE A 266 -0.56 1.63 3.90
CA ILE A 266 -1.84 1.61 3.21
C ILE A 266 -2.05 3.00 2.61
N ASN A 267 -2.20 3.07 1.30
CA ASN A 267 -2.45 4.33 0.61
C ASN A 267 -3.96 4.57 0.49
N MET A 268 -4.44 5.64 1.12
CA MET A 268 -5.80 6.14 0.98
C MET A 268 -5.80 7.22 -0.09
N ILE A 269 -6.56 7.03 -1.16
CA ILE A 269 -6.67 7.98 -2.26
C ILE A 269 -8.05 8.62 -2.28
N GLU A 270 -8.09 9.91 -2.64
CA GLU A 270 -9.32 10.62 -2.97
C GLU A 270 -9.06 11.40 -4.25
N ARG A 271 -9.83 11.14 -5.30
CA ARG A 271 -9.63 11.74 -6.63
C ARG A 271 -10.96 12.25 -7.17
N LYS A 272 -11.01 13.55 -7.50
CA LYS A 272 -12.15 14.12 -8.23
C LYS A 272 -12.12 13.65 -9.69
N THR A 273 -13.26 13.19 -10.18
CA THR A 273 -13.53 12.74 -11.55
C THR A 273 -14.70 13.53 -12.13
N SER A 274 -14.97 13.38 -13.43
CA SER A 274 -16.11 14.04 -14.09
C SER A 274 -17.48 13.59 -13.56
N THR A 275 -17.55 12.42 -12.92
CA THR A 275 -18.78 11.79 -12.42
C THR A 275 -18.92 11.79 -10.90
N GLY A 276 -17.91 12.26 -10.16
CA GLY A 276 -17.90 12.26 -8.69
C GLY A 276 -16.50 12.19 -8.08
N THR A 277 -16.38 11.76 -6.83
CA THR A 277 -15.09 11.54 -6.17
C THR A 277 -14.85 10.05 -5.97
N GLU A 278 -13.78 9.52 -6.54
CA GLU A 278 -13.26 8.19 -6.22
C GLU A 278 -12.53 8.23 -4.89
N TYR A 279 -12.74 7.24 -4.03
CA TYR A 279 -12.07 7.12 -2.73
C TYR A 279 -11.69 5.66 -2.44
N SER A 280 -10.81 5.46 -1.46
CA SER A 280 -10.36 4.12 -1.06
C SER A 280 -11.35 3.44 -0.10
N ASP A 281 -11.68 2.18 -0.37
CA ASP A 281 -12.30 1.27 0.60
C ASP A 281 -11.38 0.06 0.80
N ASN A 282 -10.66 0.06 1.92
CA ASN A 282 -9.66 -0.94 2.23
C ASN A 282 -10.13 -1.81 3.40
N SER A 283 -9.67 -3.07 3.43
CA SER A 283 -9.81 -3.95 4.60
C SER A 283 -8.45 -4.43 5.04
N LEU A 284 -8.26 -4.73 6.32
CA LEU A 284 -7.03 -5.30 6.88
C LEU A 284 -7.40 -6.41 7.85
N THR A 285 -6.94 -7.63 7.56
CA THR A 285 -7.11 -8.78 8.46
C THR A 285 -5.93 -8.88 9.41
N PHE A 286 -6.22 -9.13 10.69
CA PHE A 286 -5.19 -9.38 11.71
C PHE A 286 -4.84 -10.86 11.85
N TYR A 287 -5.19 -11.67 10.86
CA TYR A 287 -4.92 -13.09 10.78
C TYR A 287 -4.51 -13.43 9.35
N PRO A 288 -3.54 -14.33 9.17
CA PRO A 288 -3.05 -14.68 7.85
C PRO A 288 -4.17 -15.31 7.02
N VAL A 289 -4.36 -14.76 5.83
CA VAL A 289 -5.26 -15.29 4.80
C VAL A 289 -4.40 -15.58 3.56
N ALA A 290 -4.74 -16.62 2.81
CA ALA A 290 -4.09 -16.88 1.53
C ALA A 290 -4.28 -15.65 0.61
N ASN A 291 -3.17 -15.06 0.13
CA ASN A 291 -3.16 -13.79 -0.61
C ASN A 291 -3.75 -12.59 0.17
N GLY A 292 -3.82 -12.70 1.51
CA GLY A 292 -4.27 -11.62 2.39
C GLY A 292 -3.19 -10.56 2.59
N ASN A 293 -3.60 -9.39 3.08
CA ASN A 293 -2.71 -8.27 3.35
C ASN A 293 -2.11 -8.27 4.77
N THR A 294 -1.96 -9.45 5.35
CA THR A 294 -1.52 -9.67 6.73
C THR A 294 0.01 -9.63 6.85
N HIS A 295 0.64 -8.59 6.33
CA HIS A 295 2.07 -8.38 6.47
C HIS A 295 2.32 -7.41 7.62
N PHE A 296 2.68 -7.97 8.78
CA PHE A 296 2.98 -7.23 9.99
C PHE A 296 4.43 -7.44 10.40
N LEU A 297 5.11 -6.33 10.72
CA LEU A 297 6.45 -6.34 11.29
C LEU A 297 6.36 -6.13 12.79
N SER A 298 7.20 -6.82 13.57
CA SER A 298 7.30 -6.58 15.01
C SER A 298 7.70 -5.13 15.29
N LEU A 299 7.04 -4.52 16.27
CA LEU A 299 7.27 -3.16 16.73
C LEU A 299 7.61 -3.21 18.21
N SER A 300 8.61 -2.46 18.67
CA SER A 300 8.83 -2.36 20.12
C SER A 300 7.68 -1.61 20.78
N ALA A 301 7.33 -1.97 22.02
CA ALA A 301 6.19 -1.37 22.67
C ALA A 301 6.32 0.15 22.89
N SER A 302 7.54 0.69 23.02
CA SER A 302 7.78 2.14 23.11
C SER A 302 7.50 2.89 21.80
N GLN A 303 7.46 2.18 20.67
CA GLN A 303 7.16 2.75 19.35
C GLN A 303 5.67 2.64 18.99
N PHE A 304 4.86 1.99 19.82
CA PHE A 304 3.41 1.91 19.66
C PHE A 304 2.74 3.25 20.00
#